data_AF-A0A7J2T7V6-F1
#
_entry.id   AF-A0A7J2T7V6-F1
#
_cell.length_a   1.000
_cell.length_b   1.000
_cell.length_c   1.000
_cell.angle_alpha   90.00
_cell.angle_beta   90.00
_cell.angle_gamma   90.00
#
_symmetry.space_group_name_H-M   'P 1'
#
loop_
_entity.id
_entity.type
_entity.pdbx_description
1 polymer ?
#
loop_
_entity_poly.entity_id
_entity_poly.type
_entity_poly.pdbx_seq_one_letter_code
_entity_poly.pdbx_strand_id
1 'polypeptide(L)'
;KLHRVFLNGNVVAQILSVEKPFDLRALAERLERVFPTMVKLYEDKGFIWVMDKIKVTEKGVVEGSGPAAERVQKVYEQFISETKA
;
A
#
# COMPACT_ATOMS: atom_id res chain seq x y z
N LYS A 1 -0.84 -5.57 -26.60
CA LYS A 1 0.32 -6.46 -26.37
C LYS A 1 1.45 -6.01 -27.29
N LEU A 2 2.57 -5.56 -26.73
CA LEU A 2 3.79 -5.22 -27.49
C LEU A 2 4.70 -6.45 -27.54
N HIS A 3 5.19 -6.80 -28.73
CA HIS A 3 5.97 -8.03 -28.95
C HIS A 3 7.49 -7.81 -28.88
N ARG A 4 7.98 -6.57 -29.05
CA ARG A 4 9.38 -6.20 -28.81
C ARG A 4 9.53 -4.69 -28.67
N VAL A 5 10.44 -4.26 -27.79
CA VAL A 5 10.86 -2.86 -27.64
C VAL A 5 12.39 -2.84 -27.64
N PHE A 6 12.97 -1.98 -28.46
CA PHE A 6 14.41 -1.74 -28.52
C PHE A 6 14.68 -0.31 -28.04
N LEU A 7 15.48 -0.17 -26.98
CA LEU A 7 15.92 1.11 -26.45
C LEU A 7 17.39 1.29 -26.80
N ASN A 8 17.73 2.38 -27.51
CA ASN A 8 19.10 2.67 -27.93
C ASN A 8 19.87 3.33 -26.75
N GLY A 9 21.02 2.73 -26.40
CA GLY A 9 21.71 2.94 -25.12
C GLY A 9 22.43 4.27 -24.90
N ASN A 10 22.31 5.25 -25.79
CA ASN A 10 23.01 6.54 -25.61
C ASN A 10 22.26 7.56 -24.74
N VAL A 11 20.96 7.34 -24.44
CA VAL A 11 20.17 8.22 -23.55
C VAL A 11 19.14 7.40 -22.75
N VAL A 12 19.59 6.44 -21.96
CA VAL A 12 18.75 5.91 -20.87
C VAL A 12 19.19 6.60 -19.58
N ALA A 13 18.70 7.81 -19.36
CA ALA A 13 19.14 8.65 -18.24
C ALA A 13 18.46 8.29 -16.90
N GLN A 14 17.31 7.59 -16.91
CA GLN A 14 16.64 7.05 -15.71
C GLN A 14 15.41 6.23 -16.10
N ILE A 15 15.35 4.96 -15.70
CA ILE A 15 14.09 4.18 -15.72
C ILE A 15 13.43 4.45 -14.36
N LEU A 16 12.57 5.48 -14.30
CA LEU A 16 11.71 5.70 -13.14
C LEU A 16 10.52 4.75 -13.27
N SER A 17 10.34 3.84 -12.31
CA SER A 17 9.10 3.06 -12.20
C SER A 17 7.94 4.04 -12.08
N VAL A 18 7.10 4.09 -13.11
CA VAL A 18 5.85 4.87 -13.16
C VAL A 18 4.77 4.17 -12.32
N GLU A 19 5.13 3.66 -11.14
CA GLU A 19 4.14 3.23 -10.16
C GLU A 19 3.72 4.49 -9.41
N LYS A 20 2.44 4.87 -9.58
CA LYS A 20 1.82 5.93 -8.80
C LYS A 20 2.22 5.78 -7.33
N PRO A 21 2.60 6.87 -6.63
CA PRO A 21 2.86 6.77 -5.19
C PRO A 21 1.63 6.15 -4.52
N PHE A 22 1.83 5.00 -3.86
CA PHE A 22 0.76 4.34 -3.15
C PHE A 22 0.28 5.27 -2.03
N ASP A 23 -0.99 5.64 -2.05
CA ASP A 23 -1.53 6.61 -1.10
C ASP A 23 -1.76 5.97 0.26
N LEU A 24 -0.69 5.94 1.07
CA LEU A 24 -0.73 5.42 2.44
C LEU A 24 -1.64 6.26 3.35
N ARG A 25 -1.82 7.56 3.07
CA ARG A 25 -2.76 8.40 3.82
C ARG A 25 -4.18 7.94 3.58
N ALA A 26 -4.57 7.77 2.32
CA ALA A 26 -5.92 7.32 1.98
C ALA A 26 -6.23 5.93 2.59
N LEU A 27 -5.24 5.02 2.59
CA LEU A 27 -5.38 3.73 3.26
C LEU A 27 -5.53 3.89 4.79
N ALA A 28 -4.73 4.78 5.42
CA ALA A 28 -4.79 5.04 6.84
C ALA A 28 -6.14 5.64 7.27
N GLU A 29 -6.68 6.60 6.51
CA GLU A 29 -8.02 7.16 6.75
C GLU A 29 -9.11 6.08 6.66
N ARG A 30 -9.00 5.16 5.70
CA ARG A 30 -9.93 4.04 5.57
C ARG A 30 -9.86 3.10 6.77
N LEU A 31 -8.64 2.80 7.23
CA LEU A 31 -8.43 1.97 8.42
C LEU A 31 -8.95 2.67 9.67
N GLU A 32 -8.79 3.99 9.81
CA GLU A 32 -9.23 4.78 10.96
C GLU A 32 -10.77 4.78 11.09
N ARG A 33 -11.51 4.72 9.98
CA ARG A 33 -12.98 4.55 10.00
C ARG A 33 -13.42 3.22 10.60
N VAL A 34 -12.61 2.17 10.46
CA VAL A 34 -12.91 0.82 10.95
C VAL A 34 -12.31 0.59 12.35
N PHE A 35 -11.17 1.19 12.63
CA PHE A 35 -10.41 1.08 13.88
C PHE A 35 -10.10 2.48 14.43
N PRO A 36 -11.08 3.16 15.05
CA PRO A 36 -10.91 4.54 15.51
C PRO A 36 -9.83 4.65 16.59
N THR A 37 -9.00 5.69 16.53
CA THR A 37 -7.92 6.03 17.48
C THR A 37 -6.81 4.98 17.59
N MET A 38 -6.78 3.99 16.69
CA MET A 38 -5.85 2.87 16.73
C MET A 38 -4.96 2.77 15.49
N VAL A 39 -4.97 3.77 14.61
CA VAL A 39 -4.13 3.81 13.41
C VAL A 39 -3.04 4.88 13.57
N LYS A 40 -1.78 4.46 13.37
CA LYS A 40 -0.61 5.35 13.34
C LYS A 40 0.04 5.25 11.96
N LEU A 41 -0.03 6.33 11.21
CA LEU A 41 0.60 6.42 9.90
C LEU A 41 2.08 6.83 10.06
N TYR A 42 2.98 6.04 9.49
CA TYR A 42 4.40 6.35 9.39
C TYR A 42 4.77 6.52 7.91
N GLU A 43 4.43 7.67 7.34
CA GLU A 43 4.67 7.97 5.92
C GLU A 43 6.15 7.90 5.57
N ASP A 44 7.01 8.47 6.42
CA ASP A 44 8.45 8.49 6.25
C ASP A 44 9.06 7.07 6.16
N LYS A 45 8.37 6.08 6.72
CA LYS A 45 8.79 4.68 6.75
C LYS A 45 7.95 3.77 5.84
N GLY A 46 6.94 4.30 5.16
CA GLY A 46 6.11 3.55 4.23
C GLY A 46 5.17 2.51 4.87
N PHE A 47 4.74 2.71 6.13
CA PHE A 47 3.85 1.74 6.79
C PHE A 47 2.83 2.39 7.74
N ILE A 48 1.80 1.61 8.08
CA ILE A 48 0.73 1.96 9.00
C ILE A 48 0.71 0.93 10.13
N TRP A 49 0.63 1.43 11.34
CA TRP A 49 0.59 0.66 12.57
C TRP A 49 -0.88 0.65 13.04
N VAL A 50 -1.54 -0.52 13.08
CA VAL A 50 -2.91 -0.70 13.55
C VAL A 50 -2.95 -1.47 14.87
N MET A 51 -3.58 -0.89 15.89
CA MET A 51 -3.76 -1.45 17.24
C MET A 51 -2.46 -1.79 17.99
N ASP A 52 -1.31 -1.23 17.61
CA ASP A 52 0.01 -1.58 18.19
C ASP A 52 0.33 -3.11 18.15
N LYS A 53 -0.47 -3.93 17.40
CA LYS A 53 -0.19 -5.33 16.98
C LYS A 53 -0.11 -5.69 15.46
N ILE A 54 -0.80 -5.01 14.54
CA ILE A 54 -0.73 -5.20 13.09
C ILE A 54 0.05 -4.10 12.33
N LYS A 55 0.98 -4.49 11.44
CA LYS A 55 1.71 -3.60 10.53
C LYS A 55 1.25 -3.78 9.09
N VAL A 56 0.86 -2.69 8.44
CA VAL A 56 0.38 -2.65 7.05
C VAL A 56 1.30 -1.78 6.21
N THR A 57 1.58 -2.20 4.99
CA THR A 57 2.40 -1.47 4.02
C THR A 57 1.64 -1.36 2.70
N GLU A 58 2.22 -0.68 1.72
CA GLU A 58 1.73 -0.67 0.33
C GLU A 58 1.61 -2.07 -0.29
N LYS A 59 2.33 -3.06 0.25
CA LYS A 59 2.30 -4.46 -0.22
C LYS A 59 1.23 -5.30 0.49
N GLY A 60 0.54 -4.72 1.48
CA GLY A 60 -0.44 -5.40 2.34
C GLY A 60 0.01 -5.54 3.78
N VAL A 61 -0.63 -6.46 4.52
CA VAL A 61 -0.35 -6.74 5.93
C VAL A 61 0.95 -7.55 6.05
N VAL A 62 1.94 -7.03 6.79
CA VAL A 62 3.28 -7.64 6.93
C VAL A 62 3.44 -8.31 8.30
N GLU A 63 2.82 -7.75 9.33
CA GLU A 63 2.89 -8.28 10.69
C GLU A 63 1.51 -8.22 11.34
N GLY A 64 1.19 -9.21 12.18
CA GLY A 64 -0.09 -9.34 12.86
C GLY A 64 -0.84 -10.60 12.45
N SER A 65 -1.44 -11.27 13.43
CA SER A 65 -2.23 -12.49 13.23
C SER A 65 -3.54 -12.42 14.03
N GLY A 66 -4.50 -13.26 13.62
CA GLY A 66 -5.81 -13.36 14.25
C GLY A 66 -6.90 -12.49 13.60
N PRO A 67 -8.09 -12.43 14.20
CA PRO A 67 -9.28 -11.85 13.57
C PRO A 67 -9.15 -10.37 13.20
N ALA A 68 -8.33 -9.62 13.95
CA ALA A 68 -8.07 -8.21 13.67
C ALA A 68 -7.20 -8.03 12.41
N ALA A 69 -6.20 -8.88 12.21
CA ALA A 69 -5.35 -8.85 11.01
C ALA A 69 -6.16 -9.20 9.75
N GLU A 70 -7.05 -10.19 9.83
CA GLU A 70 -7.96 -10.53 8.72
C GLU A 70 -8.87 -9.35 8.34
N ARG A 71 -9.39 -8.61 9.33
CA ARG A 71 -10.19 -7.41 9.06
C ARG A 71 -9.38 -6.32 8.36
N VAL A 72 -8.16 -6.07 8.83
CA VAL A 72 -7.24 -5.10 8.21
C VAL A 72 -6.92 -5.51 6.77
N GLN A 73 -6.67 -6.81 6.54
CA GLN A 73 -6.43 -7.35 5.21
C GLN A 73 -7.63 -7.13 4.28
N LYS A 74 -8.86 -7.39 4.74
CA LYS A 74 -10.08 -7.14 3.93
C LYS A 74 -10.23 -5.66 3.54
N VAL A 75 -9.93 -4.74 4.46
CA VAL A 75 -9.97 -3.30 4.17
C VAL A 75 -8.93 -2.92 3.12
N TYR A 76 -7.71 -3.47 3.24
CA TYR A 76 -6.65 -3.28 2.25
C TYR A 76 -7.06 -3.83 0.87
N GLU A 77 -7.59 -5.04 0.79
CA GLU A 77 -8.05 -5.65 -0.46
C GLU A 77 -9.16 -4.82 -1.12
N GLN A 78 -10.12 -4.32 -0.33
CA GLN A 78 -11.16 -3.43 -0.82
C GLN A 78 -10.57 -2.12 -1.36
N PHE A 79 -9.59 -1.52 -0.68
CA PHE A 79 -8.91 -0.31 -1.13
C PHE A 79 -8.17 -0.52 -2.46
N ILE A 80 -7.45 -1.64 -2.60
CA ILE A 80 -6.76 -2.00 -3.84
C ILE A 80 -7.76 -2.25 -4.98
N SER A 81 -8.88 -2.92 -4.69
CA SER A 81 -9.95 -3.17 -5.67
C SER A 81 -10.54 -1.86 -6.19
N GLU A 82 -10.75 -0.88 -5.31
CA GLU A 82 -11.29 0.44 -5.68
C GLU A 82 -10.24 1.30 -6.42
N THR A 83 -8.95 1.14 -6.10
CA THR A 83 -7.87 1.94 -6.71
C THR A 83 -7.44 1.41 -8.09
N LYS A 84 -7.64 0.12 -8.36
CA LYS A 84 -7.33 -0.51 -9.66
C LYS A 84 -8.50 -0.45 -10.67
N ALA A 85 -9.72 -0.14 -10.21
CA ALA A 85 -10.89 0.05 -11.07
C ALA A 85 -10.83 1.41 -11.78
#